data_AF-A0A8C4NNZ3-F1
#
_entry.id   AF-A0A8C4NNZ3-F1
#
_cell.length_a   1.000
_cell.length_b   1.000
_cell.length_c   1.000
_cell.angle_alpha   90.00
_cell.angle_beta   90.00
_cell.angle_gamma   90.00
#
_symmetry.space_group_name_H-M   'P 1'
#
loop_
_entity.id
_entity.type
_entity.pdbx_description
1 polymer ?
#
loop_
_entity_poly.entity_id
_entity_poly.type
_entity_poly.pdbx_seq_one_letter_code
_entity_poly.pdbx_strand_id
1 'polypeptide(L)'
;MDFDADFHSFLDHPKLSEMMSQGVPESDAYTALLVYLNLLEVRGWLDVHICLTTGVVSLEGRPAGDPVTRTVLPLREDVQITHQRWDSDIWVNR
;
A
#
# COMPACT_ATOMS: atom_id res chain seq x y z
N MET A 1 -20.99 -16.35 11.36
CA MET A 1 -20.07 -15.41 10.69
C MET A 1 -20.48 -15.40 9.25
N ASP A 2 -20.97 -14.25 8.79
CA ASP A 2 -21.49 -14.07 7.43
C ASP A 2 -20.37 -13.45 6.61
N PHE A 3 -19.60 -14.30 5.92
CA PHE A 3 -18.35 -13.91 5.27
C PHE A 3 -18.57 -12.82 4.20
N ASP A 4 -19.77 -12.78 3.61
CA ASP A 4 -20.18 -11.81 2.60
C ASP A 4 -20.44 -10.40 3.20
N ALA A 5 -20.78 -10.29 4.47
CA ALA A 5 -20.97 -9.00 5.13
C ALA A 5 -19.63 -8.30 5.40
N ASP A 6 -18.63 -9.07 5.82
CA ASP A 6 -17.29 -8.55 6.10
C ASP A 6 -16.58 -8.12 4.80
N PHE A 7 -16.81 -8.83 3.70
CA PHE A 7 -16.24 -8.49 2.38
C PHE A 7 -16.83 -7.20 1.80
N HIS A 8 -18.14 -6.96 1.95
CA HIS A 8 -18.75 -5.68 1.58
C HIS A 8 -18.17 -4.50 2.37
N SER A 9 -17.86 -4.69 3.66
CA SER A 9 -17.22 -3.64 4.48
C SER A 9 -15.83 -3.24 3.97
N PHE A 10 -15.15 -4.16 3.28
CA PHE A 10 -13.82 -3.93 2.72
C PHE A 10 -13.85 -3.06 1.46
N LEU A 11 -14.89 -3.23 0.63
CA LEU A 11 -15.12 -2.41 -0.57
C LEU A 11 -15.53 -0.98 -0.21
N ASP A 12 -16.22 -0.82 0.93
CA ASP A 12 -16.63 0.49 1.46
C ASP A 12 -15.57 1.13 2.36
N HIS A 13 -14.36 0.55 2.45
CA HIS A 13 -13.33 1.04 3.35
C HIS A 13 -12.87 2.45 2.94
N PRO A 14 -12.86 3.45 3.85
CA PRO A 14 -12.56 4.84 3.51
C PRO A 14 -11.17 5.02 2.90
N LYS A 15 -10.19 4.20 3.35
CA LYS A 15 -8.84 4.21 2.79
C LYS A 15 -8.76 3.71 1.34
N LEU A 16 -9.66 2.79 0.95
CA LEU A 16 -9.77 2.35 -0.44
C LEU A 16 -10.26 3.51 -1.32
N SER A 17 -11.32 4.19 -0.88
CA SER A 17 -11.85 5.37 -1.57
C SER A 17 -10.80 6.49 -1.66
N GLU A 18 -10.00 6.67 -0.61
CA GLU A 18 -8.88 7.63 -0.61
C GLU A 18 -7.84 7.28 -1.68
N MET A 19 -7.37 6.02 -1.74
CA MET A 19 -6.42 5.54 -2.74
C MET A 19 -6.96 5.74 -4.17
N MET A 20 -8.19 5.33 -4.43
CA MET A 20 -8.81 5.49 -5.74
C MET A 20 -8.97 6.97 -6.12
N SER A 21 -9.29 7.85 -5.15
CA SER A 21 -9.37 9.30 -5.38
C SER A 21 -8.02 9.95 -5.71
N GLN A 22 -6.92 9.33 -5.28
CA GLN A 22 -5.55 9.74 -5.61
C GLN A 22 -5.09 9.22 -6.98
N GLY A 23 -5.95 8.49 -7.72
CA GLY A 23 -5.64 7.97 -9.05
C GLY A 23 -4.98 6.60 -9.06
N VAL A 24 -5.01 5.87 -7.93
CA VAL A 24 -4.53 4.50 -7.85
C VAL A 24 -5.48 3.57 -8.62
N PRO A 25 -5.00 2.72 -9.53
CA PRO A 25 -5.82 1.71 -10.18
C PRO A 25 -6.50 0.80 -9.14
N GLU A 26 -7.77 0.47 -9.35
CA GLU A 26 -8.56 -0.31 -8.38
C GLU A 26 -7.87 -1.60 -7.92
N SER A 27 -7.25 -2.36 -8.84
CA SER A 27 -6.52 -3.58 -8.50
C SER A 27 -5.34 -3.35 -7.56
N ASP A 28 -4.66 -2.22 -7.73
CA ASP A 28 -3.49 -1.86 -6.94
C ASP A 28 -3.92 -1.26 -5.61
N ALA A 29 -5.06 -0.54 -5.59
CA ALA A 29 -5.68 -0.02 -4.37
C ALA A 29 -6.10 -1.15 -3.43
N TYR A 30 -6.69 -2.23 -3.93
CA TYR A 30 -7.02 -3.41 -3.11
C TYR A 30 -5.77 -4.03 -2.49
N THR A 31 -4.73 -4.23 -3.31
CA THR A 31 -3.46 -4.81 -2.85
C THR A 31 -2.79 -3.92 -1.82
N ALA A 32 -2.77 -2.61 -2.07
CA ALA A 32 -2.24 -1.60 -1.15
C ALA A 32 -3.03 -1.55 0.15
N LEU A 33 -4.36 -1.67 0.12
CA LEU A 33 -5.20 -1.71 1.32
C LEU A 33 -4.91 -2.94 2.18
N LEU A 34 -4.78 -4.12 1.58
CA LEU A 34 -4.43 -5.35 2.30
C LEU A 34 -3.08 -5.22 3.01
N VAL A 35 -2.08 -4.66 2.31
CA VAL A 35 -0.76 -4.42 2.91
C VAL A 35 -0.83 -3.34 3.98
N TYR A 36 -1.57 -2.24 3.75
CA TYR A 36 -1.77 -1.18 4.73
C TYR A 36 -2.34 -1.70 6.05
N LEU A 37 -3.40 -2.51 5.98
CA LEU A 37 -3.99 -3.15 7.17
C LEU A 37 -3.03 -4.14 7.82
N ASN A 38 -2.26 -4.91 7.03
CA ASN A 38 -1.23 -5.77 7.59
C ASN A 38 -0.15 -4.98 8.35
N LEU A 39 0.30 -3.84 7.81
CA LEU A 39 1.31 -2.99 8.45
C LEU A 39 0.80 -2.43 9.78
N LEU A 40 -0.45 -1.92 9.81
CA LEU A 40 -1.04 -1.35 11.02
C LEU A 40 -1.41 -2.42 12.05
N GLU A 41 -2.30 -3.34 11.68
CA GLU A 41 -2.99 -4.22 12.64
C GLU A 41 -2.15 -5.44 13.03
N VAL A 42 -1.31 -5.93 12.12
CA VAL A 42 -0.50 -7.15 12.35
C VAL A 42 0.93 -6.80 12.71
N ARG A 43 1.53 -5.82 12.03
CA ARG A 43 2.94 -5.45 12.25
C ARG A 43 3.14 -4.26 13.18
N GLY A 44 2.07 -3.59 13.61
CA GLY A 44 2.13 -2.48 14.57
C GLY A 44 2.89 -1.26 14.06
N TRP A 45 2.88 -1.00 12.75
CA TRP A 45 3.52 0.18 12.19
C TRP A 45 2.77 1.45 12.59
N LEU A 46 3.52 2.54 12.69
CA LEU A 46 3.02 3.87 13.02
C LEU A 46 3.11 4.78 11.79
N ASP A 47 2.18 5.73 11.70
CA ASP A 47 2.16 6.79 10.69
C ASP A 47 2.25 6.29 9.25
N VAL A 48 1.60 5.15 8.97
CA VAL A 48 1.56 4.57 7.63
C VAL A 48 0.74 5.48 6.71
N HIS A 49 1.38 5.96 5.64
CA HIS A 49 0.78 6.79 4.62
C HIS A 49 1.04 6.21 3.23
N ILE A 50 0.23 6.63 2.28
CA ILE A 50 0.31 6.19 0.89
C ILE A 50 1.10 7.24 0.11
N CYS A 51 2.04 6.78 -0.70
CA CYS A 51 2.76 7.59 -1.66
C CYS A 51 2.45 7.09 -3.07
N LEU A 52 2.20 8.01 -3.99
CA LEU A 52 2.01 7.70 -5.41
C LEU A 52 3.09 8.41 -6.20
N THR A 53 4.03 7.65 -6.73
CA THR A 53 5.14 8.19 -7.54
C THR A 53 5.13 7.47 -8.87
N THR A 54 5.06 8.20 -9.98
CA THR A 54 5.29 7.66 -11.34
C THR A 54 4.44 6.42 -11.70
N GLY A 55 3.23 6.31 -11.15
CA GLY A 55 2.31 5.19 -11.39
C GLY A 55 2.54 3.97 -10.49
N VAL A 56 3.40 4.10 -9.48
CA VAL A 56 3.66 3.08 -8.46
C VAL A 56 3.10 3.56 -7.13
N VAL A 57 2.29 2.71 -6.51
CA VAL A 57 1.85 2.88 -5.13
C VAL A 57 2.92 2.35 -4.20
N SER A 58 3.26 3.13 -3.19
CA SER A 58 4.05 2.69 -2.05
C SER A 58 3.40 3.09 -0.73
N LEU A 59 3.78 2.40 0.33
CA LEU A 59 3.38 2.70 1.70
C LEU A 59 4.62 3.08 2.50
N GLU A 60 4.59 4.24 3.11
CA GLU A 60 5.67 4.73 3.96
C GLU A 60 5.20 4.79 5.40
N GLY A 61 6.04 4.32 6.33
CA GLY A 61 5.69 4.34 7.75
C GLY A 61 6.84 3.86 8.61
N ARG A 62 6.61 3.81 9.93
CA ARG A 62 7.62 3.42 10.91
C ARG A 62 7.27 2.08 11.54
N PRO A 63 8.15 1.06 11.45
CA PRO A 63 7.94 -0.18 12.19
C PRO A 63 7.89 0.05 13.70
N ALA A 64 7.16 -0.82 14.41
CA ALA A 64 7.12 -0.80 15.87
C ALA A 64 8.54 -0.86 16.47
N GLY A 65 8.92 0.17 17.24
CA GLY A 65 10.23 0.25 17.89
C GLY A 65 11.38 0.68 16.99
N ASP A 66 11.13 1.05 15.73
CA ASP A 66 12.13 1.58 14.79
C ASP A 66 11.80 3.04 14.44
N PRO A 67 12.67 4.02 14.75
CA PRO A 67 12.41 5.42 14.40
C PRO A 67 12.59 5.70 12.89
N VAL A 68 13.16 4.77 12.12
CA VAL A 68 13.44 4.95 10.70
C VAL A 68 12.20 4.67 9.88
N THR A 69 11.79 5.64 9.07
CA THR A 69 10.73 5.46 8.07
C THR A 69 11.19 4.47 7.01
N ARG A 70 10.33 3.52 6.67
CA ARG A 70 10.56 2.51 5.63
C ARG A 70 9.46 2.59 4.59
N THR A 71 9.83 2.26 3.36
CA THR A 71 8.94 2.17 2.22
C THR A 71 8.64 0.70 1.92
N VAL A 72 7.37 0.39 1.70
CA VAL A 72 6.86 -0.94 1.32
C VAL A 72 6.14 -0.79 -0.01
N LEU A 73 6.48 -1.65 -0.96
CA LEU A 73 5.81 -1.74 -2.25
C LEU A 73 4.76 -2.86 -2.20
N PRO A 74 3.46 -2.55 -2.20
CA PRO A 74 2.42 -3.56 -2.35
C PRO A 74 2.49 -4.17 -3.75
N LEU A 75 2.87 -5.44 -3.82
CA LEU A 75 2.94 -6.18 -5.07
C LEU A 75 1.89 -7.28 -5.06
N ARG A 76 1.18 -7.42 -6.18
CA ARG A 76 0.29 -8.55 -6.42
C ARG A 76 1.10 -9.82 -6.67
N GLU A 77 0.51 -10.98 -6.43
CA GLU A 77 1.18 -12.27 -6.63
C GLU A 77 1.56 -12.53 -8.10
N ASP A 78 0.78 -12.00 -9.04
CA ASP A 78 0.97 -12.17 -10.48
C ASP A 78 2.00 -11.21 -11.09
N VAL A 79 2.60 -10.34 -10.26
CA VAL A 79 3.55 -9.33 -10.70
C VAL A 79 4.97 -9.87 -10.69
N GLN A 80 5.65 -9.75 -11.84
CA GLN A 80 7.10 -10.03 -11.93
C GLN A 80 7.92 -8.81 -11.51
N ILE A 81 8.88 -9.03 -10.62
CA ILE A 81 9.86 -8.02 -10.21
C ILE A 81 11.01 -8.03 -11.21
N THR A 82 11.25 -6.90 -11.87
CA THR A 82 12.37 -6.72 -12.81
C THR A 82 13.24 -5.54 -12.37
N HIS A 83 14.52 -5.56 -12.75
CA HIS A 83 15.46 -4.46 -12.43
C HIS A 83 15.01 -3.10 -13.00
N GLN A 84 14.36 -3.08 -14.18
CA GLN A 84 13.82 -1.86 -14.77
C GLN A 84 12.76 -1.19 -13.89
N ARG A 85 12.00 -1.99 -13.12
CA ARG A 85 10.96 -1.48 -12.22
C ARG A 85 11.52 -0.82 -10.97
N TRP A 86 12.77 -1.13 -10.61
CA TRP A 86 13.46 -0.57 -9.45
C TRP A 86 14.13 0.77 -9.77
N ASP A 87 14.54 0.97 -11.03
CA ASP A 87 15.31 2.14 -11.46
C ASP A 87 14.43 3.36 -11.80
N SER A 88 13.14 3.16 -12.12
CA SER A 88 12.22 4.24 -12.47
C SER A 88 11.87 5.18 -11.31
N ASP A 89 12.06 4.77 -10.05
CA ASP A 89 11.54 5.50 -8.86
C ASP A 89 12.60 5.93 -7.82
N ILE A 90 13.88 5.55 -7.98
CA ILE A 90 14.88 5.78 -6.91
C ILE A 90 15.78 7.00 -7.18
N TRP A 91 15.75 7.59 -8.37
CA TRP A 91 16.69 8.65 -8.76
C TRP A 91 16.05 10.01 -9.09
N VAL A 92 14.77 10.22 -8.78
CA VAL A 92 14.17 11.56 -8.86
C VAL A 92 14.13 12.17 -7.45
N ASN A 93 15.10 13.05 -7.18
CA ASN A 93 15.33 13.85 -5.97
C ASN A 93 16.27 13.25 -4.90
N ARG A 94 17.58 13.36 -5.17
CA ARG A 94 18.55 13.77 -4.15
C ARG A 94 18.78 15.27 -4.22
#